data_AF-A0A192H1P0-F1
#
_entry.id   AF-A0A192H1P0-F1
#
_cell.length_a   1.000
_cell.length_b   1.000
_cell.length_c   1.000
_cell.angle_alpha   90.00
_cell.angle_beta   90.00
_cell.angle_gamma   90.00
#
_symmetry.space_group_name_H-M   'P 1'
#
loop_
_entity.id
_entity.type
_entity.pdbx_description
1 polymer ?
#
loop_
_entity_poly.entity_id
_entity_poly.type
_entity_poly.pdbx_seq_one_letter_code
_entity_poly.pdbx_strand_id
1 'polypeptide(L)'
;MSNSFKKNRVLQTLLAIVAGIALIIWPHPIFKIVIYLIALYLIYLGVIALWAAHKEFKQSGRYRNQRTSGIVLCLAALFVLIFAPGLVSMLPFLLGIIILIYGISHLVGVLNHRHFVNVSRFPEIIYSAIIIIVGGFLLFNPFRSVLFGLQIFGVSLVVIGCRELVETIRNR
;
A
#
# COMPACT_ATOMS: atom_id res chain seq x y z
N MET A 1 23.61 27.04 -9.92
CA MET A 1 22.47 26.32 -9.30
C MET A 1 22.81 26.06 -7.83
N SER A 2 22.10 26.68 -6.89
CA SER A 2 22.46 26.85 -5.47
C SER A 2 22.75 25.53 -4.70
N ASN A 3 23.79 25.53 -3.86
CA ASN A 3 24.20 24.43 -2.97
C ASN A 3 23.07 23.89 -2.07
N SER A 4 22.00 24.67 -1.83
CA SER A 4 20.83 24.22 -1.06
C SER A 4 20.06 23.09 -1.74
N PHE A 5 20.01 23.06 -3.09
CA PHE A 5 19.29 22.01 -3.82
C PHE A 5 20.03 20.66 -3.78
N LYS A 6 21.37 20.67 -3.89
CA LYS A 6 22.18 19.45 -3.81
C LYS A 6 22.13 18.81 -2.42
N LYS A 7 22.19 19.63 -1.36
CA LYS A 7 22.08 19.16 0.04
C LYS A 7 20.70 18.55 0.32
N ASN A 8 19.63 19.17 -0.17
CA ASN A 8 18.28 18.62 -0.02
C ASN A 8 18.11 17.30 -0.78
N ARG A 9 18.72 17.17 -1.96
CA ARG A 9 18.66 15.94 -2.75
C ARG A 9 19.36 14.77 -2.06
N VAL A 10 20.59 14.97 -1.57
CA VAL A 10 21.32 13.92 -0.81
C VAL A 10 20.57 13.51 0.46
N LEU A 11 19.98 14.46 1.19
CA LEU A 11 19.15 14.17 2.36
C LEU A 11 17.91 13.35 1.99
N GLN A 12 17.20 13.72 0.92
CA GLN A 12 16.04 12.96 0.43
C GLN A 12 16.42 11.53 0.03
N THR A 13 17.53 11.35 -0.68
CA THR A 13 18.00 10.03 -1.09
C THR A 13 18.41 9.18 0.13
N LEU A 14 19.10 9.76 1.10
CA LEU A 14 19.47 9.05 2.33
C LEU A 14 18.24 8.63 3.13
N LEU A 15 17.25 9.53 3.26
CA LEU A 15 15.97 9.23 3.90
C LEU A 15 15.23 8.10 3.18
N ALA A 16 15.22 8.10 1.84
CA ALA A 16 14.59 7.05 1.05
C ALA A 16 15.24 5.67 1.27
N ILE A 17 16.57 5.60 1.35
CA ILE A 17 17.30 4.36 1.64
C ILE A 17 16.99 3.88 3.06
N VAL A 18 17.06 4.77 4.06
CA VAL A 18 16.76 4.40 5.45
C VAL A 18 15.32 3.93 5.59
N ALA A 19 14.36 4.64 4.98
CA ALA A 19 12.95 4.23 4.95
C ALA A 19 12.77 2.88 4.23
N GLY A 20 13.45 2.67 3.11
CA GLY A 20 13.42 1.41 2.37
C GLY A 20 13.96 0.23 3.19
N ILE A 21 15.08 0.41 3.89
CA ILE A 21 15.64 -0.60 4.81
C ILE A 21 14.65 -0.89 5.94
N ALA A 22 14.06 0.14 6.54
CA ALA A 22 13.07 -0.04 7.59
C ALA A 22 11.85 -0.84 7.11
N LEU A 23 11.36 -0.58 5.88
CA LEU A 23 10.28 -1.32 5.21
C LEU A 23 10.61 -2.81 5.02
N ILE A 24 11.87 -3.12 4.68
CA ILE A 24 12.31 -4.50 4.46
C ILE A 24 12.36 -5.28 5.78
N ILE A 25 12.98 -4.69 6.81
CA ILE A 25 13.22 -5.36 8.10
C ILE A 25 11.95 -5.43 8.95
N TRP A 26 11.16 -4.35 8.97
CA TRP A 26 10.01 -4.22 9.86
C TRP A 26 8.74 -3.74 9.12
N PRO A 27 8.21 -4.52 8.17
CA PRO A 27 7.03 -4.13 7.40
C PRO A 27 5.77 -4.02 8.28
N HIS A 28 5.66 -4.87 9.31
CA HIS A 28 4.47 -4.93 10.17
C HIS A 28 4.26 -3.67 11.02
N PRO A 29 5.23 -3.19 11.83
CA PRO A 29 5.06 -1.95 12.58
C PRO A 29 4.93 -0.73 11.67
N ILE A 30 5.61 -0.70 10.51
CA ILE A 30 5.45 0.40 9.54
C ILE A 30 4.02 0.47 9.01
N PHE A 31 3.43 -0.67 8.66
CA PHE A 31 2.03 -0.73 8.26
C PHE A 31 1.08 -0.24 9.38
N LYS A 32 1.36 -0.60 10.65
CA LYS A 32 0.59 -0.09 11.79
C LYS A 32 0.72 1.42 11.95
N ILE A 33 1.91 1.98 11.75
CA ILE A 33 2.12 3.44 11.77
C ILE A 33 1.23 4.12 10.72
N VAL A 34 1.15 3.58 9.50
CA VAL A 34 0.26 4.11 8.46
C VAL A 34 -1.20 4.08 8.90
N ILE A 35 -1.67 2.96 9.48
CA ILE A 35 -3.03 2.86 10.02
C ILE A 35 -3.26 3.90 11.12
N TYR A 36 -2.31 4.07 12.04
CA TYR A 36 -2.43 5.06 13.11
C TYR A 36 -2.44 6.49 12.58
N LEU A 37 -1.68 6.81 11.55
CA LEU A 37 -1.72 8.13 10.91
C LEU A 37 -3.08 8.40 10.27
N ILE A 38 -3.67 7.41 9.58
CA ILE A 38 -5.02 7.51 9.01
C ILE A 38 -6.06 7.70 10.12
N ALA A 39 -5.97 6.91 11.19
CA ALA A 39 -6.87 7.04 12.33
C ALA A 39 -6.73 8.39 13.04
N LEU A 40 -5.50 8.88 13.23
CA LEU A 40 -5.23 10.19 13.80
C LEU A 40 -5.83 11.31 12.93
N TYR A 41 -5.70 11.20 11.62
CA TYR A 41 -6.31 12.15 10.67
C TYR A 41 -7.85 12.12 10.75
N LEU A 42 -8.46 10.93 10.85
CA LEU A 42 -9.90 10.80 11.05
C LEU A 42 -10.37 11.41 12.38
N ILE A 43 -9.60 11.22 13.47
CA ILE A 43 -9.86 11.84 14.76
C ILE A 43 -9.75 13.36 14.64
N TYR A 44 -8.71 13.88 13.98
CA TYR A 44 -8.51 15.31 13.77
C TYR A 44 -9.69 15.94 13.01
N LEU A 45 -10.17 15.30 11.94
CA LEU A 45 -11.39 15.72 11.24
C LEU A 45 -12.63 15.67 12.14
N GLY A 46 -12.76 14.62 12.97
CA GLY A 46 -13.82 14.50 13.97
C GLY A 46 -13.82 15.66 14.98
N VAL A 47 -12.64 16.05 15.48
CA VAL A 47 -12.48 17.16 16.42
C VAL A 47 -12.86 18.49 15.79
N ILE A 48 -12.44 18.76 14.54
CA ILE A 48 -12.83 19.97 13.81
C ILE A 48 -14.36 20.03 13.65
N ALA A 49 -14.99 18.92 13.28
CA ALA A 49 -16.45 18.85 13.13
C ALA A 49 -17.18 19.11 14.47
N LEU A 50 -16.67 18.59 15.58
CA LEU A 50 -17.21 18.84 16.92
C LEU A 50 -17.09 20.32 17.34
N TRP A 51 -15.95 20.96 17.04
CA TRP A 51 -15.74 22.38 17.31
C TRP A 51 -16.61 23.29 16.44
N ALA A 52 -16.77 22.97 15.15
CA ALA A 52 -17.68 23.68 14.26
C ALA A 52 -19.13 23.61 14.77
N ALA A 53 -19.56 22.41 15.18
CA ALA A 53 -20.88 22.22 15.79
C ALA A 53 -21.06 23.05 17.06
N HIS A 54 -20.07 23.09 17.97
CA HIS A 54 -20.15 23.86 19.22
C HIS A 54 -20.21 25.38 19.00
N LYS A 55 -19.56 25.89 17.94
CA LYS A 55 -19.59 27.31 17.58
C LYS A 55 -20.96 27.72 17.03
N GLU A 56 -21.64 26.85 16.29
CA GLU A 56 -23.02 27.07 15.83
C GLU A 56 -24.07 27.00 16.96
N PHE A 57 -23.80 26.23 18.02
CA PHE A 57 -24.65 26.21 19.22
C PHE A 57 -24.75 27.57 19.91
N LYS A 58 -23.72 28.41 19.84
CA LYS A 58 -23.72 29.74 20.47
C LYS A 58 -24.42 30.82 19.65
N GLN A 59 -24.65 30.62 18.36
CA GLN A 59 -25.14 31.69 17.47
C GLN A 59 -26.59 31.55 17.00
N SER A 60 -27.19 30.35 16.98
CA SER A 60 -28.42 30.17 16.18
C SER A 60 -29.65 29.59 16.89
N GLY A 61 -29.57 29.11 18.14
CA GLY A 61 -30.74 28.65 18.91
C GLY A 61 -31.64 27.63 18.19
N ARG A 62 -31.16 27.01 17.10
CA ARG A 62 -31.90 26.07 16.26
C ARG A 62 -31.11 24.78 16.15
N TYR A 63 -31.76 23.68 16.54
CA TYR A 63 -31.31 22.30 16.38
C TYR A 63 -31.16 21.96 14.90
N ARG A 64 -30.08 22.36 14.25
CA ARG A 64 -29.80 21.96 12.86
C ARG A 64 -28.51 21.17 12.77
N ASN A 65 -28.66 19.86 12.55
CA ASN A 65 -27.79 18.92 11.82
C ASN A 65 -26.27 18.81 12.07
N GLN A 66 -25.62 19.65 12.89
CA GLN A 66 -24.15 19.62 12.99
C GLN A 66 -23.61 18.86 14.20
N ARG A 67 -24.44 18.53 15.20
CA ARG A 67 -24.00 17.73 16.37
C ARG A 67 -23.79 16.25 16.05
N THR A 68 -24.45 15.75 15.01
CA THR A 68 -24.37 14.35 14.55
C THR A 68 -23.10 14.04 13.76
N SER A 69 -22.47 15.01 13.09
CA SER A 69 -21.30 14.76 12.23
C SER A 69 -20.05 14.35 13.03
N GLY A 70 -19.80 14.96 14.18
CA GLY A 70 -18.63 14.66 15.01
C GLY A 70 -18.65 13.27 15.66
N ILE A 71 -19.82 12.84 16.15
CA ILE A 71 -19.98 11.49 16.74
C ILE A 71 -19.86 10.41 15.66
N VAL A 72 -20.44 10.66 14.48
CA VAL A 72 -20.31 9.77 13.31
C VAL A 72 -18.85 9.63 12.87
N LEU A 73 -18.06 10.72 12.91
CA LEU A 73 -16.62 10.67 12.59
C LEU A 73 -15.82 9.88 13.63
N CYS A 74 -16.11 10.02 14.93
CA CYS A 74 -15.46 9.20 15.97
C CYS A 74 -15.80 7.71 15.83
N LEU A 75 -17.06 7.38 15.53
CA LEU A 75 -17.48 6.00 15.24
C LEU A 75 -16.83 5.47 13.96
N ALA A 76 -16.70 6.29 12.93
CA ALA A 76 -15.99 5.93 11.69
C ALA A 76 -14.49 5.68 11.94
N ALA A 77 -13.83 6.48 12.78
CA ALA A 77 -12.43 6.25 13.16
C ALA A 77 -12.23 4.93 13.90
N LEU A 78 -13.13 4.61 14.85
CA LEU A 78 -13.10 3.33 15.58
C LEU A 78 -13.39 2.16 14.63
N PHE A 79 -14.37 2.32 13.73
CA PHE A 79 -14.69 1.34 12.70
C PHE A 79 -13.49 1.08 11.78
N VAL A 80 -12.83 2.13 11.28
CA VAL A 80 -11.62 2.00 10.47
C VAL A 80 -10.50 1.33 11.26
N LEU A 81 -10.27 1.66 12.53
CA LEU A 81 -9.22 0.99 13.32
C LEU A 81 -9.43 -0.52 13.47
N ILE A 82 -10.68 -0.96 13.66
CA ILE A 82 -11.03 -2.37 13.83
C ILE A 82 -11.06 -3.10 12.48
N PHE A 83 -11.63 -2.48 11.44
CA PHE A 83 -11.86 -3.11 10.15
C PHE A 83 -10.76 -2.85 9.12
N ALA A 84 -9.84 -1.89 9.32
CA ALA A 84 -8.78 -1.56 8.35
C ALA A 84 -7.92 -2.78 7.96
N PRO A 85 -7.46 -3.65 8.88
CA PRO A 85 -6.72 -4.85 8.48
C PRO A 85 -7.56 -5.75 7.57
N GLY A 86 -8.85 -5.90 7.86
CA GLY A 86 -9.81 -6.65 7.06
C GLY A 86 -9.98 -6.03 5.67
N LEU A 87 -10.33 -4.75 5.59
CA LEU A 87 -10.56 -4.02 4.35
C LEU A 87 -9.33 -4.01 3.45
N VAL A 88 -8.14 -3.76 4.01
CA VAL A 88 -6.90 -3.73 3.23
C VAL A 88 -6.52 -5.12 2.74
N SER A 89 -6.87 -6.19 3.47
CA SER A 89 -6.65 -7.58 3.05
C SER A 89 -7.63 -8.05 1.97
N MET A 90 -8.79 -7.40 1.82
CA MET A 90 -9.76 -7.77 0.77
C MET A 90 -9.19 -7.55 -0.64
N LEU A 91 -8.38 -6.50 -0.83
CA LEU A 91 -7.75 -6.21 -2.12
C LEU A 91 -6.84 -7.35 -2.62
N PRO A 92 -5.80 -7.77 -1.87
CA PRO A 92 -4.99 -8.93 -2.25
C PRO A 92 -5.81 -10.21 -2.41
N PHE A 93 -6.85 -10.40 -1.59
CA PHE A 93 -7.71 -11.58 -1.70
C PHE A 93 -8.44 -11.63 -3.06
N LEU A 94 -9.09 -10.52 -3.44
CA LEU A 94 -9.76 -10.39 -4.74
C LEU A 94 -8.77 -10.52 -5.90
N LEU A 95 -7.61 -9.86 -5.79
CA LEU A 95 -6.54 -9.99 -6.77
C LEU A 95 -6.03 -11.43 -6.87
N GLY A 96 -5.91 -12.15 -5.75
CA GLY A 96 -5.51 -13.54 -5.71
C GLY A 96 -6.47 -14.44 -6.49
N ILE A 97 -7.78 -14.24 -6.34
CA ILE A 97 -8.80 -14.96 -7.12
C ILE A 97 -8.65 -14.66 -8.62
N ILE A 98 -8.56 -13.39 -9.00
CA ILE A 98 -8.43 -12.98 -10.42
C ILE A 98 -7.16 -13.56 -11.04
N ILE A 99 -6.04 -13.47 -10.33
CA ILE A 99 -4.73 -13.98 -10.76
C ILE A 99 -4.74 -15.50 -10.87
N LEU A 100 -5.40 -16.21 -9.94
CA LEU A 100 -5.56 -17.66 -10.02
C LEU A 100 -6.36 -18.07 -11.25
N ILE A 101 -7.50 -17.43 -11.49
CA ILE A 101 -8.33 -17.71 -12.67
C ILE A 101 -7.52 -17.45 -13.94
N TYR A 102 -6.80 -16.33 -14.01
CA TYR A 102 -5.92 -16.02 -15.13
C TYR A 102 -4.81 -17.06 -15.31
N GLY A 103 -4.08 -17.42 -14.24
CA GLY A 103 -2.98 -18.37 -14.29
C GLY A 103 -3.40 -19.79 -14.70
N ILE A 104 -4.54 -20.25 -14.20
CA ILE A 104 -5.12 -21.55 -14.59
C ILE A 104 -5.57 -21.50 -16.05
N SER A 105 -6.26 -20.43 -16.47
CA SER A 105 -6.72 -20.27 -17.85
C SER A 105 -5.55 -20.22 -18.84
N HIS A 106 -4.49 -19.49 -18.47
CA HIS A 106 -3.25 -19.41 -19.24
C HIS A 106 -2.58 -20.80 -19.32
N LEU A 107 -2.47 -21.53 -18.21
CA LEU A 107 -1.88 -22.88 -18.19
C LEU A 107 -2.64 -23.85 -19.09
N VAL A 108 -3.98 -23.88 -19.01
CA VAL A 108 -4.82 -24.71 -19.88
C VAL A 108 -4.65 -24.30 -21.34
N GLY A 109 -4.53 -23.00 -21.62
CA GLY A 109 -4.20 -22.47 -22.94
C GLY A 109 -2.89 -23.02 -23.50
N VAL A 110 -1.80 -22.94 -22.74
CA VAL A 110 -0.47 -23.43 -23.14
C VAL A 110 -0.49 -24.94 -23.38
N LEU A 111 -1.23 -25.71 -22.57
CA LEU A 111 -1.33 -27.16 -22.69
C LEU A 111 -2.17 -27.60 -23.90
N ASN A 112 -3.25 -26.87 -24.22
CA ASN A 112 -4.14 -27.19 -25.33
C ASN A 112 -3.62 -26.74 -26.71
N HIS A 113 -2.76 -25.72 -26.77
CA HIS A 113 -2.22 -25.24 -28.04
C HIS A 113 -1.08 -26.14 -28.53
N ARG A 114 -1.40 -26.99 -29.52
CA ARG A 114 -0.45 -27.91 -30.19
C ARG A 114 0.48 -27.20 -31.20
N HIS A 115 0.31 -25.90 -31.44
CA HIS A 115 0.98 -25.13 -32.50
C HIS A 115 2.22 -24.33 -32.06
N PHE A 116 2.82 -24.59 -30.89
CA PHE A 116 4.20 -24.14 -30.64
C PHE A 116 5.17 -25.01 -31.46
N VAL A 117 5.19 -24.79 -32.77
CA VAL A 117 5.96 -25.60 -33.74
C VAL A 117 7.44 -25.20 -33.78
N ASN A 118 7.84 -24.10 -33.12
CA ASN A 118 9.25 -23.68 -33.15
C ASN A 118 9.77 -22.96 -31.88
N VAL A 119 9.00 -22.93 -30.79
CA VAL A 119 9.45 -22.37 -29.50
C VAL A 119 9.17 -23.35 -28.37
N SER A 120 10.13 -23.46 -27.44
CA SER A 120 9.99 -24.32 -26.26
C SER A 120 8.79 -23.85 -25.42
N ARG A 121 7.88 -24.76 -25.07
CA ARG A 121 6.69 -24.48 -24.24
C ARG A 121 7.04 -24.33 -22.75
N PHE A 122 8.24 -24.75 -22.37
CA PHE A 122 8.70 -24.75 -20.98
C PHE A 122 8.65 -23.37 -20.29
N PRO A 123 9.07 -22.26 -20.91
CA PRO A 123 8.99 -20.93 -20.28
C PRO A 123 7.56 -20.49 -19.95
N GLU A 124 6.59 -20.80 -20.81
CA GLU A 124 5.20 -20.40 -20.61
C GLU A 124 4.51 -21.22 -19.50
N ILE A 125 4.85 -22.50 -19.39
CA ILE A 125 4.39 -23.35 -18.28
C ILE A 125 4.95 -22.83 -16.95
N ILE A 126 6.24 -22.49 -16.90
CA ILE A 126 6.88 -21.91 -15.71
C ILE A 126 6.22 -20.59 -15.33
N TYR A 127 5.99 -19.71 -16.29
CA TYR A 127 5.29 -18.44 -16.07
C TYR A 127 3.90 -18.65 -15.47
N SER A 128 3.11 -19.57 -16.04
CA SER A 128 1.79 -19.93 -15.52
C SER A 128 1.85 -20.47 -14.09
N ALA A 129 2.83 -21.35 -13.80
CA ALA A 129 3.01 -21.91 -12.47
C ALA A 129 3.36 -20.82 -11.44
N ILE A 130 4.23 -19.88 -11.79
CA ILE A 130 4.55 -18.73 -10.93
C ILE A 130 3.30 -17.91 -10.63
N ILE A 131 2.48 -17.61 -11.65
CA ILE A 131 1.23 -16.86 -11.47
C ILE A 131 0.27 -17.57 -10.53
N ILE A 132 0.10 -18.88 -10.68
CA ILE A 132 -0.77 -19.67 -9.81
C ILE A 132 -0.26 -19.64 -8.37
N ILE A 133 1.05 -19.78 -8.17
CA ILE A 133 1.67 -19.70 -6.83
C ILE A 133 1.45 -18.32 -6.21
N VAL A 134 1.66 -17.25 -6.99
CA VAL A 134 1.44 -15.87 -6.52
C VAL A 134 -0.04 -15.65 -6.17
N GLY A 135 -0.96 -16.02 -7.05
CA GLY A 135 -2.40 -15.91 -6.81
C GLY A 135 -2.85 -16.70 -5.57
N GLY A 136 -2.32 -17.92 -5.40
CA GLY A 136 -2.55 -18.74 -4.22
C GLY A 136 -2.02 -18.10 -2.94
N PHE A 137 -0.79 -17.57 -2.97
CA PHE A 137 -0.20 -16.86 -1.84
C PHE A 137 -1.05 -15.65 -1.40
N LEU A 138 -1.55 -14.89 -2.38
CA LEU A 138 -2.46 -13.75 -2.16
C LEU A 138 -3.80 -14.17 -1.53
N LEU A 139 -4.37 -15.30 -1.97
CA LEU A 139 -5.65 -15.80 -1.50
C LEU A 139 -5.56 -16.36 -0.07
N PHE A 140 -4.56 -17.19 0.22
CA PHE A 140 -4.43 -17.85 1.52
C PHE A 140 -3.87 -16.92 2.61
N ASN A 141 -3.06 -15.93 2.24
CA ASN A 141 -2.45 -15.01 3.19
C ASN A 141 -2.48 -13.55 2.67
N PRO A 142 -3.67 -12.94 2.55
CA PRO A 142 -3.81 -11.62 1.95
C PRO A 142 -3.09 -10.54 2.74
N PHE A 143 -3.18 -10.58 4.08
CA PHE A 143 -2.48 -9.60 4.93
C PHE A 143 -0.95 -9.73 4.79
N ARG A 144 -0.42 -10.96 4.78
CA ARG A 144 1.01 -11.20 4.59
C ARG A 144 1.47 -10.76 3.21
N SER A 145 0.62 -10.88 2.20
CA SER A 145 0.88 -10.41 0.84
C SER A 145 1.03 -8.89 0.77
N VAL A 146 0.24 -8.13 1.55
CA VAL A 146 0.44 -6.67 1.69
C VAL A 146 1.80 -6.36 2.30
N LEU A 147 2.18 -7.07 3.37
CA LEU A 147 3.50 -6.90 4.00
C LEU A 147 4.64 -7.25 3.05
N PHE A 148 4.48 -8.32 2.26
CA PHE A 148 5.46 -8.69 1.25
C PHE A 148 5.57 -7.64 0.14
N GLY A 149 4.44 -7.08 -0.29
CA GLY A 149 4.41 -5.94 -1.21
C GLY A 149 5.15 -4.71 -0.65
N LEU A 150 4.96 -4.40 0.63
CA LEU A 150 5.72 -3.35 1.33
C LEU A 150 7.23 -3.62 1.35
N GLN A 151 7.64 -4.88 1.52
CA GLN A 151 9.06 -5.26 1.45
C GLN A 151 9.62 -5.08 0.05
N ILE A 152 8.91 -5.52 -1.00
CA ILE A 152 9.30 -5.28 -2.40
C ILE A 152 9.41 -3.79 -2.70
N PHE A 153 8.47 -2.99 -2.19
CA PHE A 153 8.51 -1.54 -2.30
C PHE A 153 9.74 -0.97 -1.57
N GLY A 154 10.05 -1.47 -0.37
CA GLY A 154 11.27 -1.11 0.37
C GLY A 154 12.55 -1.43 -0.40
N VAL A 155 12.65 -2.62 -1.02
CA VAL A 155 13.77 -2.99 -1.89
C VAL A 155 13.89 -2.02 -3.06
N SER A 156 12.77 -1.71 -3.71
CA SER A 156 12.72 -0.74 -4.81
C SER A 156 13.24 0.64 -4.38
N LEU A 157 12.83 1.13 -3.21
CA LEU A 157 13.32 2.39 -2.65
C LEU A 157 14.83 2.38 -2.40
N VAL A 158 15.36 1.29 -1.84
CA VAL A 158 16.81 1.15 -1.63
C VAL A 158 17.55 1.14 -2.96
N VAL A 159 17.06 0.40 -3.96
CA VAL A 159 17.70 0.33 -5.29
C VAL A 159 17.71 1.71 -5.96
N ILE A 160 16.57 2.41 -5.97
CA ILE A 160 16.46 3.76 -6.54
C ILE A 160 17.36 4.73 -5.78
N GLY A 161 17.33 4.70 -4.45
CA GLY A 161 18.15 5.56 -3.61
C GLY A 161 19.66 5.33 -3.83
N CYS A 162 20.10 4.08 -3.88
CA CYS A 162 21.49 3.75 -4.19
C CYS A 162 21.91 4.25 -5.57
N ARG A 163 21.05 4.11 -6.59
CA ARG A 163 21.31 4.63 -7.93
C ARG A 163 21.47 6.16 -7.93
N GLU A 164 20.56 6.87 -7.27
CA GLU A 164 20.61 8.33 -7.23
C GLU A 164 21.81 8.86 -6.41
N LEU A 165 22.23 8.14 -5.35
CA LEU A 165 23.47 8.45 -4.63
C LEU A 165 24.69 8.31 -5.55
N VAL A 166 24.80 7.20 -6.29
CA VAL A 166 25.90 6.95 -7.22
C VAL A 166 25.93 8.03 -8.31
N GLU A 167 24.78 8.37 -8.88
CA GLU A 167 24.69 9.45 -9.87
C GLU A 167 25.08 10.80 -9.29
N THR A 168 24.65 11.13 -8.06
CA THR A 168 25.00 12.39 -7.41
C THR A 168 26.50 12.52 -7.12
N ILE A 169 27.16 11.41 -6.82
CA ILE A 169 28.63 11.35 -6.63
C ILE A 169 29.36 11.41 -7.97
N ARG A 170 28.83 10.78 -9.02
CA ARG A 170 29.42 10.77 -10.37
C ARG A 170 29.24 12.10 -11.13
N ASN A 171 28.14 12.82 -10.90
CA ASN A 171 27.86 14.15 -11.47
C ASN A 171 28.44 15.31 -10.63
N ARG A 172 29.43 15.02 -9.78
CA ARG A 172 30.29 16.02 -9.12
C ARG A 172 31.52 16.27 -9.96
#